data_AF-A0A260W029-F1
#
_entry.id   AF-A0A260W029-F1
#
_cell.length_a   1.000
_cell.length_b   1.000
_cell.length_c   1.000
_cell.angle_alpha   90.00
_cell.angle_beta   90.00
_cell.angle_gamma   90.00
#
_symmetry.space_group_name_H-M   'P 1'
#
loop_
_entity.id
_entity.type
_entity.pdbx_description
1 polymer ?
#
loop_
_entity_poly.entity_id
_entity_poly.type
_entity_poly.pdbx_seq_one_letter_code
_entity_poly.pdbx_strand_id
1 'polypeptide(L)'
;MGAQIRKNLPLLAVMVVLAAALVLVLADRWRRGSFVLGVATLLAAGFRLCVPENRVGLLAVRSRGFDVSALALVGGAIVFLSSSIDPLGTD
;
A
#
# COMPACT_ATOMS: atom_id res chain seq x y z
N MET A 1 -15.09 19.15 -11.05
CA MET A 1 -14.01 18.13 -11.10
C MET A 1 -12.91 18.30 -10.05
N GLY A 2 -12.27 19.47 -9.92
CA GLY A 2 -11.04 19.61 -9.11
C GLY A 2 -11.14 19.30 -7.61
N ALA A 3 -12.29 19.53 -6.96
CA ALA A 3 -12.47 19.25 -5.53
C ALA A 3 -12.53 17.74 -5.22
N GLN A 4 -12.99 16.92 -6.16
CA GLN A 4 -13.11 15.47 -6.00
C GLN A 4 -11.75 14.78 -6.15
N ILE A 5 -10.92 15.26 -7.08
CA ILE A 5 -9.53 14.82 -7.26
C ILE A 5 -8.72 15.07 -5.97
N ARG A 6 -8.91 16.23 -5.34
CA ARG A 6 -8.20 16.56 -4.09
C ARG A 6 -8.55 15.64 -2.93
N LYS A 7 -9.81 15.19 -2.82
CA LYS A 7 -10.23 14.22 -1.79
C LYS A 7 -9.63 12.83 -2.02
N ASN A 8 -9.40 12.48 -3.28
CA ASN A 8 -8.88 11.18 -3.69
C ASN A 8 -7.36 11.15 -3.90
N LEU A 9 -6.65 12.26 -3.60
CA LEU A 9 -5.19 12.36 -3.68
C LEU A 9 -4.46 11.20 -2.97
N PRO A 10 -4.84 10.82 -1.73
CA PRO A 10 -4.20 9.70 -1.04
C PRO A 10 -4.34 8.38 -1.82
N LEU A 11 -5.53 8.12 -2.35
CA LEU A 11 -5.80 6.93 -3.16
C LEU A 11 -5.00 6.94 -4.46
N LEU A 12 -4.98 8.07 -5.17
CA LEU A 12 -4.22 8.22 -6.41
C LEU A 12 -2.72 8.02 -6.19
N ALA A 13 -2.18 8.55 -5.09
CA ALA A 13 -0.78 8.34 -4.74
C ALA A 13 -0.47 6.86 -4.53
N VAL A 14 -1.30 6.12 -3.78
CA VAL A 14 -1.14 4.67 -3.59
C VAL A 14 -1.22 3.93 -4.93
N MET A 15 -2.20 4.26 -5.78
CA MET A 15 -2.37 3.64 -7.09
C MET A 15 -1.17 3.85 -8.02
N VAL A 16 -0.54 5.02 -7.97
CA VAL A 16 0.68 5.29 -8.76
C VAL A 16 1.84 4.42 -8.30
N VAL A 17 2.07 4.30 -6.99
CA VAL A 17 3.14 3.44 -6.46
C VAL A 17 2.84 1.96 -6.76
N LEU A 18 1.57 1.56 -6.65
CA LEU A 18 1.12 0.21 -6.99
C LEU A 18 1.34 -0.11 -8.48
N ALA A 19 1.06 0.83 -9.37
CA ALA A 19 1.31 0.67 -10.80
C ALA A 19 2.82 0.52 -11.09
N ALA A 20 3.67 1.30 -10.42
CA ALA A 20 5.13 1.16 -10.53
C ALA A 20 5.61 -0.21 -10.04
N ALA A 21 5.05 -0.70 -8.92
CA ALA A 21 5.33 -2.06 -8.42
C ALA A 21 4.96 -3.12 -9.47
N LEU A 22 3.78 -3.01 -10.08
CA LEU A 22 3.32 -3.95 -11.10
C LEU A 22 4.21 -3.94 -12.33
N VAL A 23 4.65 -2.77 -12.80
CA VAL A 23 5.60 -2.66 -13.92
C VAL A 23 6.90 -3.40 -13.61
N LEU A 24 7.44 -3.25 -12.39
CA LEU A 24 8.64 -3.98 -11.98
C LEU A 24 8.44 -5.50 -11.96
N VAL A 25 7.28 -5.97 -11.46
CA VAL A 25 6.96 -7.41 -11.48
C VAL A 25 6.87 -7.92 -12.92
N LEU A 26 6.22 -7.19 -13.82
CA LEU A 26 6.08 -7.55 -15.24
C LEU A 26 7.40 -7.48 -16.01
N ALA A 27 8.38 -6.71 -15.54
CA ALA A 27 9.72 -6.61 -16.10
C ALA A 27 10.71 -7.63 -15.50
N ASP A 28 10.22 -8.74 -14.96
CA ASP A 28 11.00 -9.80 -14.27
C ASP A 28 11.81 -9.31 -13.06
N ARG A 29 11.56 -8.08 -12.57
CA ARG A 29 12.15 -7.53 -11.35
C ARG A 29 11.25 -7.81 -10.14
N TRP A 30 10.71 -9.03 -10.06
CA TRP A 30 9.68 -9.43 -9.09
C TRP A 30 10.02 -9.05 -7.65
N ARG A 31 11.29 -9.16 -7.24
CA ARG A 31 11.73 -8.83 -5.88
C ARG A 31 11.61 -7.33 -5.58
N ARG A 32 12.07 -6.47 -6.49
CA ARG A 32 11.91 -5.01 -6.39
C ARG A 32 10.44 -4.63 -6.49
N GLY A 33 9.69 -5.28 -7.38
CA GLY A 33 8.25 -5.09 -7.51
C GLY A 33 7.50 -5.39 -6.22
N SER A 34 7.78 -6.54 -5.58
CA SER A 34 7.22 -6.90 -4.27
C SER A 34 7.61 -5.93 -3.17
N PHE A 35 8.86 -5.46 -3.12
CA PHE A 35 9.28 -4.45 -2.15
C PHE A 35 8.46 -3.16 -2.31
N VAL A 36 8.35 -2.64 -3.53
CA VAL A 36 7.57 -1.42 -3.83
C VAL A 36 6.09 -1.62 -3.55
N LEU A 37 5.54 -2.83 -3.79
CA LEU A 37 4.17 -3.20 -3.41
C LEU A 37 3.96 -3.14 -1.89
N GLY A 38 4.91 -3.66 -1.12
CA GLY A 38 4.89 -3.58 0.35
C GLY A 38 4.92 -2.13 0.83
N VAL A 39 5.78 -1.29 0.25
CA VAL A 39 5.83 0.16 0.54
C VAL A 39 4.51 0.85 0.16
N ALA A 40 3.90 0.53 -0.99
CA ALA A 40 2.60 1.08 -1.37
C ALA A 40 1.50 0.73 -0.35
N THR A 41 1.55 -0.48 0.20
CA THR A 41 0.62 -0.96 1.22
C THR A 41 0.82 -0.23 2.55
N LEU A 42 2.07 0.01 2.96
CA LEU A 42 2.41 0.81 4.15
C LEU A 42 2.00 2.28 3.97
N LEU A 43 2.16 2.84 2.77
CA LEU A 43 1.70 4.18 2.44
C LEU A 43 0.16 4.28 2.59
N ALA A 44 -0.58 3.26 2.16
CA ALA A 44 -2.03 3.19 2.37
C ALA A 44 -2.39 3.16 3.87
N ALA A 45 -1.64 2.41 4.69
CA ALA A 45 -1.82 2.42 6.15
C ALA A 45 -1.59 3.83 6.75
N GLY A 46 -0.54 4.52 6.30
CA GLY A 46 -0.24 5.89 6.72
C GLY A 46 -1.35 6.88 6.35
N PHE A 47 -1.87 6.81 5.12
CA PHE A 47 -3.03 7.60 4.74
C PHE A 47 -4.27 7.26 5.54
N ARG A 48 -4.50 5.97 5.85
CA ARG A 48 -5.61 5.53 6.68
C ARG A 48 -5.55 6.11 8.10
N LEU A 49 -4.35 6.28 8.65
CA LEU A 49 -4.10 6.98 9.92
C LEU A 49 -4.32 8.50 9.86
N CYS A 50 -4.23 9.11 8.67
CA CYS A 50 -4.40 10.55 8.51
C CYS A 50 -5.83 10.96 8.12
N VAL A 51 -6.58 10.07 7.45
CA VAL A 51 -7.93 10.38 6.97
C VAL A 51 -8.98 10.02 8.04
N PRO A 52 -9.80 10.99 8.50
CA PRO A 52 -10.82 10.76 9.52
C PRO A 52 -11.99 9.91 8.99
N GLU A 53 -12.46 8.99 9.81
CA GLU A 53 -13.61 8.12 9.53
C GLU A 53 -14.91 8.83 9.88
N ASN A 54 -15.45 9.61 8.96
CA ASN A 54 -16.79 10.17 9.16
C ASN A 54 -17.84 9.28 8.48
N ARG A 55 -18.72 8.69 9.30
CA ARG A 55 -19.88 7.83 8.97
C ARG A 55 -19.62 6.33 8.77
N VAL A 56 -19.35 5.61 9.87
CA VAL A 56 -19.47 4.14 9.90
C VAL A 56 -20.71 3.82 10.74
N GLY A 57 -21.86 3.61 10.07
CA GLY A 57 -23.12 3.18 10.70
C GLY A 57 -23.07 1.72 11.19
N LEU A 58 -24.15 0.95 11.03
CA LEU A 58 -24.28 -0.46 11.46
C LEU A 58 -23.16 -1.44 11.00
N LEU A 59 -22.27 -1.03 10.09
CA LEU A 59 -21.11 -1.78 9.59
C LEU A 59 -19.78 -1.42 10.29
N ALA A 60 -19.81 -0.82 11.49
CA ALA A 60 -18.63 -0.44 12.29
C ALA A 60 -17.78 -1.63 12.81
N VAL A 61 -17.88 -2.81 12.20
CA VAL A 61 -17.13 -4.03 12.55
C VAL A 61 -15.63 -3.84 12.33
N ARG A 62 -15.24 -3.10 11.29
CA ARG A 62 -13.82 -2.85 10.97
C ARG A 62 -13.42 -1.45 11.41
N SER A 63 -12.87 -1.34 12.61
CA SER A 63 -12.34 -0.09 13.16
C SER A 63 -11.13 0.41 12.35
N ARG A 64 -10.86 1.73 12.41
CA ARG A 64 -9.62 2.29 11.85
C ARG A 64 -8.37 1.56 12.31
N GLY A 65 -8.33 1.22 13.59
CA GLY A 65 -7.19 0.53 14.20
C GLY A 65 -6.93 -0.83 13.55
N PHE A 66 -7.98 -1.63 13.35
CA PHE A 66 -7.85 -2.93 12.69
C PHE A 66 -7.42 -2.79 11.22
N ASP A 67 -7.94 -1.80 10.50
CA ASP A 67 -7.55 -1.61 9.10
C ASP A 67 -6.09 -1.17 8.96
N VAL A 68 -5.65 -0.22 9.79
CA VAL A 68 -4.25 0.22 9.83
C VAL A 68 -3.34 -0.92 10.24
N SER A 69 -3.68 -1.70 11.27
CA SER A 69 -2.84 -2.82 11.71
C SER A 69 -2.75 -3.91 10.66
N ALA A 70 -3.86 -4.25 9.98
CA ALA A 70 -3.86 -5.22 8.88
C ALA A 70 -2.96 -4.75 7.73
N LEU A 71 -3.10 -3.49 7.28
CA LEU A 71 -2.27 -2.93 6.22
C LEU A 71 -0.80 -2.85 6.62
N ALA A 72 -0.51 -2.46 7.87
CA ALA A 72 0.86 -2.38 8.38
C ALA A 72 1.52 -3.77 8.48
N LEU A 73 0.79 -4.77 8.98
CA LEU A 73 1.28 -6.14 9.09
C LEU A 73 1.54 -6.76 7.71
N VAL A 74 0.57 -6.64 6.79
CA VAL A 74 0.72 -7.18 5.43
C VAL A 74 1.83 -6.45 4.67
N GLY A 75 1.82 -5.12 4.67
CA GLY A 75 2.86 -4.32 4.02
C GLY A 75 4.24 -4.59 4.59
N GLY A 76 4.36 -4.67 5.92
CA GLY A 76 5.60 -5.00 6.62
C GLY A 76 6.10 -6.40 6.30
N ALA A 77 5.21 -7.40 6.26
CA ALA A 77 5.57 -8.76 5.89
C ALA A 77 6.08 -8.84 4.44
N ILE A 78 5.45 -8.14 3.50
CA ILE A 78 5.89 -8.10 2.10
C ILE A 78 7.27 -7.45 1.99
N VAL A 79 7.48 -6.30 2.65
CA VAL A 79 8.78 -5.61 2.67
C VAL A 79 9.85 -6.54 3.22
N PHE A 80 9.60 -7.12 4.39
CA PHE A 80 10.52 -8.03 5.06
C PHE A 80 10.89 -9.23 4.18
N LEU A 81 9.89 -9.97 3.68
CA LEU A 81 10.10 -11.16 2.85
C LEU A 81 10.80 -10.83 1.53
N SER A 82 10.47 -9.70 0.89
CA SER A 82 11.16 -9.30 -0.34
C SER A 82 12.62 -8.89 -0.10
N SER A 83 12.91 -8.30 1.06
CA SER A 83 14.25 -7.86 1.46
C SER A 83 15.14 -9.00 1.96
N SER A 84 14.54 -10.07 2.48
CA SER A 84 15.27 -11.24 3.00
C SER A 84 15.77 -12.19 1.90
N ILE A 85 15.38 -11.98 0.65
CA ILE A 85 15.75 -12.84 -0.48
C ILE A 85 16.85 -12.15 -1.29
N ASP A 86 17.94 -12.87 -1.56
CA ASP A 86 19.02 -12.36 -2.40
C ASP A 86 18.62 -12.36 -3.90
N PRO A 87 19.12 -11.41 -4.70
CA PRO A 87 19.00 -11.49 -6.16
C PRO A 87 19.78 -12.69 -6.68
N LEU A 88 19.12 -13.58 -7.44
CA LEU A 88 19.80 -14.59 -8.25
C LEU A 88 20.43 -13.96 -9.51
N GLY A 89 21.30 -12.96 -9.35
CA GLY A 89 22.05 -12.32 -10.44
C GLY A 89 21.28 -11.28 -11.26
N THR A 90 20.24 -10.65 -10.69
CA THR A 90 19.48 -9.57 -11.34
C THR A 90 19.63 -8.25 -10.57
N ASP A 91 20.60 -7.44 -11.00
CA ASP A 91 20.81 -6.04 -10.58
C ASP A 91 20.20 -5.04 -11.57
#